data_AF-A1AMI3-F1
#
_entry.id   AF-A1AMI3-F1
#
_cell.length_a   1.000
_cell.length_b   1.000
_cell.length_c   1.000
_cell.angle_alpha   90.00
_cell.angle_beta   90.00
_cell.angle_gamma   90.00
#
_symmetry.space_group_name_H-M   'P 1'
#
loop_
_entity.id
_entity.type
_entity.pdbx_description
1 polymer ?
#
loop_
_entity_poly.entity_id
_entity_poly.type
_entity_poly.pdbx_seq_one_letter_code
_entity_poly.pdbx_strand_id
1 'polypeptide(L)'
;MLVLCAALLAACAGSRPPVPATGPMPLVTFVLDDGNDTDFLLGRRIFAEQGAVACSAVTTDLINTPFHMTPEQIRGLEEAGWEIMSHTVSHPHLPFLSPAELEHELSRSKAVLEGLGVRVTNIVYPFNSNNSEVRSAAARHYRSGRGGGASSTSGTSTALYSRHSPSTMTCPG
;
A
#
# COMPACT_ATOMS: atom_id res chain seq x y z
N MET A 1 21.38 -3.29 59.73
CA MET A 1 20.48 -4.25 59.06
C MET A 1 19.17 -3.54 58.78
N LEU A 2 18.93 -3.14 57.53
CA LEU A 2 17.62 -2.66 57.08
C LEU A 2 17.22 -3.52 55.89
N VAL A 3 16.06 -4.15 56.00
CA VAL A 3 15.56 -5.21 55.11
C VAL A 3 14.82 -4.60 53.91
N LEU A 4 15.14 -5.20 52.77
CA LEU A 4 14.53 -5.21 51.45
C LEU A 4 13.00 -5.02 51.39
N CYS A 5 12.52 -4.25 50.41
CA CYS A 5 11.30 -4.58 49.65
C CYS A 5 11.40 -3.96 48.25
N ALA A 6 12.05 -4.67 47.33
CA ALA A 6 11.93 -4.40 45.90
C ALA A 6 10.66 -5.12 45.41
N ALA A 7 9.61 -4.34 45.09
CA ALA A 7 8.45 -4.87 44.39
C ALA A 7 8.85 -5.13 42.93
N LEU A 8 9.02 -6.40 42.56
CA LEU A 8 9.04 -6.80 41.15
C LEU A 8 7.65 -6.59 40.57
N LEU A 9 7.51 -5.61 39.68
CA LEU A 9 6.41 -5.56 38.72
C LEU A 9 6.62 -6.68 37.70
N ALA A 10 5.99 -7.83 37.92
CA ALA A 10 5.85 -8.84 36.90
C ALA A 10 4.92 -8.30 35.82
N ALA A 11 5.49 -7.88 34.69
CA ALA A 11 4.73 -7.58 33.48
C ALA A 11 4.12 -8.90 32.97
N CYS A 12 2.80 -9.04 33.04
CA CYS A 12 2.08 -10.09 32.34
C CYS A 12 2.13 -9.82 30.83
N ALA A 13 3.29 -10.05 30.21
CA ALA A 13 3.39 -10.26 28.78
C ALA A 13 2.75 -11.63 28.49
N GLY A 14 1.43 -11.66 28.36
CA GLY A 14 0.71 -12.84 27.89
C GLY A 14 1.13 -13.14 26.46
N SER A 15 2.21 -13.88 26.27
CA SER A 15 2.53 -14.48 24.99
C SER A 15 1.46 -15.52 24.72
N ARG A 16 0.47 -15.15 23.91
CA ARG A 16 -0.47 -16.11 23.34
C ARG A 16 0.38 -17.18 22.63
N PRO A 17 0.28 -18.47 23.01
CA PRO A 17 1.03 -19.50 22.33
C PRO A 17 0.67 -19.46 20.83
N PRO A 18 1.66 -19.57 19.92
CA PRO A 18 1.38 -19.57 18.50
C PRO A 18 0.40 -20.70 18.21
N VAL A 19 -0.78 -20.36 17.71
CA VAL A 19 -1.73 -21.36 17.22
C VAL A 19 -1.04 -22.04 16.04
N PRO A 20 -0.87 -23.38 16.05
CA PRO A 20 -0.26 -24.08 14.93
C PRO A 20 -1.06 -23.77 13.66
N ALA A 21 -0.42 -23.12 12.69
CA ALA A 21 -1.02 -22.85 11.40
C ALA A 21 -1.22 -24.19 10.68
N THR A 22 -2.43 -24.73 10.75
CA THR A 22 -2.85 -25.91 9.97
C THR A 22 -3.52 -25.40 8.70
N GLY A 23 -2.71 -24.93 7.76
CA GLY A 23 -3.17 -24.36 6.49
C GLY A 23 -2.05 -23.63 5.75
N PRO A 24 -2.28 -23.21 4.48
CA PRO A 24 -1.34 -22.33 3.80
C PRO A 24 -1.11 -21.06 4.63
N MET A 25 0.14 -20.59 4.69
CA MET A 25 0.50 -19.37 5.40
C MET A 25 -0.38 -18.22 4.91
N PRO A 26 -1.13 -17.53 5.79
CA PRO A 26 -1.93 -16.40 5.37
C PRO A 26 -1.00 -15.29 4.85
N LEU A 27 -1.36 -14.73 3.70
CA LEU A 27 -0.70 -13.56 3.13
C LEU A 27 -1.52 -12.32 3.42
N VAL A 28 -0.86 -11.25 3.84
CA VAL A 28 -1.48 -9.95 4.11
C VAL A 28 -0.71 -8.88 3.35
N THR A 29 -1.44 -7.98 2.70
CA THR A 29 -0.90 -6.78 2.06
C THR A 29 -1.56 -5.56 2.70
N PHE A 30 -0.74 -4.58 3.11
CA PHE A 30 -1.20 -3.30 3.61
C PHE A 30 -1.15 -2.28 2.49
N VAL A 31 -2.25 -1.55 2.28
CA VAL A 31 -2.35 -0.50 1.27
C VAL A 31 -2.92 0.72 1.97
N LEU A 32 -2.21 1.84 1.87
CA LEU A 32 -2.60 3.14 2.41
C LEU A 32 -2.99 4.03 1.23
N ASP A 33 -4.12 4.71 1.35
CA ASP A 33 -4.69 5.53 0.29
C ASP A 33 -4.26 7.01 0.45
N ASP A 34 -4.49 7.78 -0.61
CA ASP A 34 -4.31 9.24 -0.74
C ASP A 34 -2.87 9.77 -0.83
N GLY A 35 -1.86 9.03 -0.35
CA GLY A 35 -0.47 9.48 -0.39
C GLY A 35 -0.15 10.54 0.67
N ASN A 36 -0.73 10.38 1.86
CA ASN A 36 -0.50 11.25 3.02
C ASN A 36 1.00 11.24 3.43
N ASP A 37 1.53 12.37 3.89
CA ASP A 37 2.93 12.49 4.30
C ASP A 37 3.32 11.55 5.47
N THR A 38 2.32 11.17 6.29
CA THR A 38 2.47 10.21 7.38
C THR A 38 2.89 8.81 6.91
N ASP A 39 2.64 8.44 5.66
CA ASP A 39 3.14 7.19 5.08
C ASP A 39 4.67 7.14 5.16
N PHE A 40 5.32 8.25 4.83
CA PHE A 40 6.77 8.40 4.90
C PHE A 40 7.28 8.74 6.31
N LEU A 41 6.62 9.69 7.00
CA LEU A 41 7.07 10.23 8.29
C LEU A 41 6.92 9.23 9.44
N LEU A 42 5.87 8.40 9.40
CA LEU A 42 5.52 7.47 10.48
C LEU A 42 5.43 6.03 9.98
N GLY A 43 4.67 5.81 8.91
CA GLY A 43 4.38 4.49 8.37
C GLY A 43 5.65 3.70 8.08
N ARG A 44 6.56 4.27 7.29
CA ARG A 44 7.84 3.66 6.93
C ARG A 44 8.61 3.12 8.13
N ARG A 45 8.67 3.89 9.23
CA ARG A 45 9.34 3.47 10.47
C ARG A 45 8.58 2.34 11.18
N ILE A 46 7.27 2.49 11.35
CA ILE A 46 6.43 1.50 12.05
C ILE A 46 6.48 0.14 11.34
N PHE A 47 6.34 0.14 10.02
CA PHE A 47 6.44 -1.10 9.23
C PHE A 47 7.84 -1.72 9.31
N ALA A 48 8.90 -0.90 9.22
CA ALA A 48 10.27 -1.40 9.37
C ALA A 48 10.54 -2.02 10.75
N GLU A 49 10.01 -1.43 11.83
CA GLU A 49 10.12 -1.98 13.20
C GLU A 49 9.44 -3.36 13.33
N GLN A 50 8.46 -3.66 12.48
CA GLN A 50 7.79 -4.97 12.40
C GLN A 50 8.40 -5.90 11.34
N GLY A 51 9.48 -5.49 10.67
CA GLY A 51 10.06 -6.24 9.55
C GLY A 51 9.08 -6.40 8.38
N ALA A 52 8.28 -5.37 8.11
CA ALA A 52 7.26 -5.36 7.07
C ALA A 52 7.40 -4.13 6.16
N VAL A 53 6.68 -4.17 5.05
CA VAL A 53 6.49 -3.05 4.11
C VAL A 53 5.01 -2.94 3.76
N ALA A 54 4.62 -1.83 3.16
CA ALA A 54 3.27 -1.58 2.68
C ALA A 54 3.28 -0.95 1.28
N CYS A 55 2.11 -0.76 0.72
CA CYS A 55 1.90 0.00 -0.50
C CYS A 55 1.31 1.37 -0.16
N SER A 56 1.74 2.43 -0.86
CA SER A 56 1.11 3.75 -0.79
C SER A 56 0.49 4.09 -2.15
N ALA A 57 -0.83 4.31 -2.17
CA ALA A 57 -1.57 4.69 -3.35
C ALA A 57 -1.70 6.21 -3.41
N VAL A 58 -1.06 6.82 -4.41
CA VAL A 58 -0.86 8.27 -4.46
C VAL A 58 -1.83 8.95 -5.42
N THR A 59 -2.58 9.92 -4.92
CA THR A 59 -3.38 10.85 -5.73
C THR A 59 -2.45 11.96 -6.24
N THR A 60 -2.23 12.05 -7.54
CA THR A 60 -1.08 12.83 -8.04
C THR A 60 -1.22 14.34 -7.91
N ASP A 61 -2.45 14.87 -7.88
CA ASP A 61 -2.68 16.32 -7.67
C ASP A 61 -2.44 16.75 -6.21
N LEU A 62 -2.35 15.80 -5.28
CA LEU A 62 -2.07 16.08 -3.87
C LEU A 62 -0.57 16.07 -3.56
N ILE A 63 0.28 15.62 -4.49
CA ILE A 63 1.74 15.58 -4.30
C ILE A 63 2.26 16.98 -3.96
N ASN A 64 3.08 17.08 -2.91
CA ASN A 64 3.67 18.33 -2.44
C ASN A 64 2.64 19.41 -2.02
N THR A 65 1.43 19.00 -1.68
CA THR A 65 0.44 19.84 -0.98
C THR A 65 0.49 19.60 0.53
N PRO A 66 -0.11 20.46 1.38
CA PRO A 66 -0.14 20.22 2.82
C PRO A 66 -0.66 18.82 3.17
N PHE A 67 0.03 18.15 4.10
CA PHE A 67 -0.28 16.80 4.60
C PHE A 67 -0.07 15.64 3.61
N HIS A 68 0.55 15.90 2.45
CA HIS A 68 0.80 14.89 1.43
C HIS A 68 2.28 14.79 1.08
N MET A 69 2.68 13.63 0.57
CA MET A 69 4.09 13.37 0.31
C MET A 69 4.70 14.29 -0.75
N THR A 70 5.95 14.68 -0.55
CA THR A 70 6.78 15.29 -1.59
C THR A 70 7.30 14.23 -2.57
N PRO A 71 7.79 14.61 -3.78
CA PRO A 71 8.43 13.68 -4.69
C PRO A 71 9.59 12.90 -4.07
N GLU A 72 10.38 13.54 -3.19
CA GLU A 72 11.50 12.91 -2.49
C GLU A 72 11.01 11.86 -1.48
N GLN A 73 9.90 12.13 -0.79
CA GLN A 73 9.30 11.17 0.13
C GLN A 73 8.72 9.95 -0.61
N ILE A 74 8.09 10.16 -1.77
CA ILE A 74 7.58 9.07 -2.63
C ILE A 74 8.73 8.18 -3.10
N ARG A 75 9.82 8.76 -3.63
CA ARG A 75 11.02 7.99 -4.00
C ARG A 75 11.62 7.26 -2.80
N GLY A 76 11.71 7.94 -1.65
CA GLY A 76 12.27 7.35 -0.43
C GLY A 76 11.44 6.20 0.15
N LEU A 77 10.12 6.16 -0.10
CA LEU A 77 9.30 4.98 0.19
C LEU A 77 9.67 3.79 -0.72
N GLU A 78 9.79 4.00 -2.03
CA GLU A 78 10.18 2.93 -2.95
C GLU A 78 11.58 2.37 -2.63
N GLU A 79 12.54 3.26 -2.35
CA GLU A 79 13.88 2.87 -1.89
C GLU A 79 13.86 2.06 -0.59
N ALA A 80 12.87 2.28 0.27
CA ALA A 80 12.64 1.50 1.48
C ALA A 80 11.84 0.20 1.25
N GLY A 81 11.57 -0.16 -0.01
CA GLY A 81 10.90 -1.40 -0.40
C GLY A 81 9.37 -1.32 -0.45
N TRP A 82 8.79 -0.14 -0.22
CA TRP A 82 7.35 0.04 -0.39
C TRP A 82 6.98 0.04 -1.87
N GLU A 83 5.77 -0.41 -2.19
CA GLU A 83 5.22 -0.22 -3.53
C GLU A 83 4.51 1.14 -3.62
N ILE A 84 4.77 1.86 -4.71
CA ILE A 84 4.00 3.04 -5.07
C ILE A 84 2.92 2.65 -6.08
N MET A 85 1.67 2.85 -5.68
CA MET A 85 0.49 2.60 -6.51
C MET A 85 -0.11 3.92 -6.99
N SER A 86 -0.87 3.89 -8.08
CA SER A 86 -1.69 5.05 -8.48
C SER A 86 -2.97 5.10 -7.65
N HIS A 87 -3.40 6.31 -7.30
CA HIS A 87 -4.74 6.59 -6.79
C HIS A 87 -5.47 7.66 -7.62
N THR A 88 -5.25 7.63 -8.94
CA THR A 88 -5.77 8.60 -9.94
C THR A 88 -5.13 9.99 -9.83
N VAL A 89 -5.56 10.92 -10.67
CA VAL A 89 -5.02 12.28 -10.69
C VAL A 89 -5.68 13.10 -9.60
N SER A 90 -7.01 13.17 -9.60
CA SER A 90 -7.81 14.11 -8.81
C SER A 90 -8.75 13.45 -7.79
N HIS A 91 -8.65 12.13 -7.60
CA HIS A 91 -9.50 11.33 -6.72
C HIS A 91 -11.02 11.41 -7.03
N PRO A 92 -11.48 11.22 -8.30
CA PRO A 92 -12.90 11.26 -8.63
C PRO A 92 -13.59 9.89 -8.49
N HIS A 93 -14.93 9.92 -8.43
CA HIS A 93 -15.74 8.71 -8.63
C HIS A 93 -15.68 8.25 -10.09
N LEU A 94 -14.76 7.32 -10.40
CA LEU A 94 -14.46 6.87 -11.76
C LEU A 94 -15.66 6.43 -12.62
N PRO A 95 -16.70 5.75 -12.07
CA PRO A 95 -17.87 5.36 -12.88
C PRO A 95 -18.71 6.51 -13.44
N PHE A 96 -18.54 7.74 -12.94
CA PHE A 96 -19.30 8.92 -13.38
C PHE A 96 -18.57 9.75 -14.43
N LEU A 97 -17.36 9.37 -14.79
CA LEU A 97 -16.55 10.09 -15.77
C LEU A 97 -16.92 9.70 -17.20
N SER A 98 -16.73 10.64 -18.13
CA SER A 98 -16.68 10.32 -19.55
C SER A 98 -15.46 9.44 -19.87
N PRO A 99 -15.45 8.73 -21.01
CA PRO A 99 -14.30 7.91 -21.40
C PRO A 99 -12.97 8.69 -21.49
N ALA A 100 -13.02 9.96 -21.90
CA ALA A 100 -11.83 10.80 -22.00
C ALA A 100 -11.29 11.23 -20.63
N GLU A 101 -12.18 11.60 -19.71
CA GLU A 101 -11.81 11.93 -18.32
C GLU A 101 -11.27 10.71 -17.59
N LEU A 102 -11.91 9.55 -17.74
CA LEU A 102 -11.43 8.29 -17.18
C LEU A 102 -10.03 7.93 -17.70
N GLU A 103 -9.79 8.04 -19.00
CA GLU A 103 -8.48 7.79 -19.58
C GLU A 103 -7.42 8.78 -19.08
N HIS A 104 -7.78 10.06 -18.93
CA HIS A 104 -6.89 11.07 -18.35
C HIS A 104 -6.50 10.71 -16.92
N GLU A 105 -7.47 10.43 -16.04
CA GLU A 105 -7.24 10.08 -14.63
C GLU A 105 -6.32 8.86 -14.46
N LEU A 106 -6.45 7.86 -15.34
CA LEU A 106 -5.66 6.63 -15.28
C LEU A 106 -4.27 6.82 -15.89
N SER A 107 -4.18 7.31 -17.13
CA SER A 107 -2.89 7.40 -17.83
C SER A 107 -1.98 8.48 -17.24
N ARG A 108 -2.55 9.64 -16.87
CA ARG A 108 -1.76 10.78 -16.39
C ARG A 108 -1.19 10.53 -14.99
N SER A 109 -1.95 9.94 -14.09
CA SER A 109 -1.47 9.62 -12.74
C SER A 109 -0.28 8.67 -12.78
N LYS A 110 -0.36 7.61 -13.61
CA LYS A 110 0.78 6.71 -13.86
C LYS A 110 1.99 7.47 -14.40
N ALA A 111 1.81 8.29 -15.45
CA ALA A 111 2.90 9.02 -16.08
C ALA A 111 3.57 10.05 -15.14
N VAL A 112 2.79 10.70 -14.26
CA VAL A 112 3.34 11.62 -13.25
C VAL A 112 4.23 10.87 -12.27
N LEU A 113 3.75 9.77 -11.69
CA LEU A 113 4.51 8.97 -10.74
C LEU A 113 5.76 8.36 -11.38
N GLU A 114 5.64 7.77 -12.57
CA GLU A 114 6.80 7.24 -13.31
C GLU A 114 7.79 8.35 -13.68
N GLY A 115 7.32 9.57 -13.93
CA GLY A 115 8.14 10.76 -14.11
C GLY A 115 8.92 11.18 -12.86
N LEU A 116 8.51 10.75 -11.67
CA LEU A 116 9.29 10.93 -10.43
C LEU A 116 10.41 9.90 -10.27
N GLY A 117 10.45 8.88 -11.15
CA GLY A 117 11.43 7.81 -11.13
C GLY A 117 10.98 6.55 -10.38
N VAL A 118 9.72 6.47 -9.94
CA VAL A 118 9.18 5.28 -9.26
C VAL A 118 8.42 4.37 -10.21
N ARG A 119 8.40 3.06 -9.94
CA ARG A 119 7.64 2.11 -10.74
C ARG A 119 6.20 2.03 -10.26
N VAL A 120 5.23 2.14 -11.17
CA VAL A 120 3.81 2.03 -10.84
C VAL A 120 3.15 0.89 -11.60
N THR A 121 2.88 -0.21 -10.90
CA THR A 121 2.28 -1.42 -11.49
C THR A 121 0.79 -1.53 -11.25
N ASN A 122 0.29 -0.97 -10.14
CA ASN A 122 -1.05 -1.23 -9.65
C ASN A 122 -1.79 0.09 -9.33
N ILE A 123 -3.13 0.02 -9.30
CA ILE A 123 -4.02 1.14 -8.98
C ILE A 123 -4.95 0.79 -7.82
N VAL A 124 -5.29 1.79 -7.00
CA VAL A 124 -6.44 1.72 -6.08
C VAL A 124 -7.52 2.66 -6.60
N TYR A 125 -8.77 2.20 -6.65
CA TYR A 125 -9.89 3.02 -7.14
C TYR A 125 -10.44 3.93 -6.03
N PRO A 126 -10.49 5.27 -6.22
CA PRO A 126 -11.07 6.21 -5.27
C PRO A 126 -12.46 5.78 -4.82
N PHE A 127 -12.74 5.95 -3.53
CA PHE A 127 -14.01 5.56 -2.90
C PHE A 127 -14.40 4.10 -3.14
N ASN A 128 -13.43 3.24 -3.45
CA ASN A 128 -13.66 1.85 -3.82
C ASN A 128 -14.48 1.67 -5.12
N SER A 129 -14.69 2.75 -5.87
CA SER A 129 -15.75 2.89 -6.88
C SER A 129 -15.26 2.45 -8.26
N ASN A 130 -15.81 1.35 -8.78
CA ASN A 130 -15.46 0.83 -10.10
C ASN A 130 -16.62 0.01 -10.72
N ASN A 131 -16.63 -0.08 -12.05
CA ASN A 131 -17.51 -0.95 -12.84
C ASN A 131 -16.68 -1.67 -13.93
N SER A 132 -17.35 -2.40 -14.84
CA SER A 132 -16.70 -3.11 -15.95
C SER A 132 -15.86 -2.19 -16.84
N GLU A 133 -16.39 -1.01 -17.13
CA GLU A 133 -15.79 -0.01 -18.01
C GLU A 133 -14.52 0.55 -17.37
N VAL A 134 -14.57 0.93 -16.08
CA VAL A 134 -13.41 1.40 -15.30
C VAL A 134 -12.33 0.33 -15.24
N ARG A 135 -12.69 -0.93 -14.94
CA ARG A 135 -11.71 -2.03 -14.88
C ARG A 135 -11.07 -2.30 -16.24
N SER A 136 -11.85 -2.23 -17.32
CA SER A 136 -11.33 -2.41 -18.68
C SER A 136 -10.38 -1.28 -19.10
N ALA A 137 -10.68 -0.03 -18.70
CA ALA A 137 -9.80 1.10 -18.97
C ALA A 137 -8.50 1.00 -18.14
N ALA A 138 -8.61 0.65 -16.85
CA ALA A 138 -7.46 0.49 -15.96
C ALA A 138 -6.50 -0.61 -16.43
N ALA A 139 -7.02 -1.72 -16.98
CA ALA A 139 -6.22 -2.83 -17.49
C ALA A 139 -5.29 -2.46 -18.68
N ARG A 140 -5.48 -1.28 -19.30
CA ARG A 140 -4.55 -0.76 -20.32
C ARG A 140 -3.26 -0.19 -19.72
N HIS A 141 -3.29 0.20 -18.46
CA HIS A 141 -2.22 0.97 -17.79
C HIS A 141 -1.60 0.24 -16.60
N TYR A 142 -2.39 -0.58 -15.92
CA TYR A 142 -2.03 -1.24 -14.66
C TYR A 142 -2.21 -2.76 -14.76
N ARG A 143 -1.38 -3.50 -14.02
CA ARG A 143 -1.43 -4.96 -13.92
C ARG A 143 -2.63 -5.43 -13.09
N SER A 144 -2.91 -4.74 -11.99
CA SER A 144 -4.07 -5.02 -11.15
C SER A 144 -4.66 -3.74 -10.55
N GLY A 145 -5.93 -3.84 -10.14
CA GLY A 145 -6.65 -2.75 -9.51
C GLY A 145 -7.31 -3.21 -8.22
N ARG A 146 -7.18 -2.41 -7.15
CA ARG A 146 -7.85 -2.64 -5.88
C ARG A 146 -9.06 -1.73 -5.79
N GLY A 147 -10.21 -2.36 -5.62
CA GLY A 147 -11.44 -1.74 -5.17
C GLY A 147 -12.15 -2.75 -4.30
N GLY A 148 -13.44 -2.58 -4.09
CA GLY A 148 -14.14 -3.42 -3.16
C GLY A 148 -15.61 -3.47 -3.44
N GLY A 149 -16.17 -4.48 -2.80
CA GLY A 149 -17.41 -5.15 -3.15
C GLY A 149 -17.44 -6.47 -2.38
N ALA A 150 -18.61 -7.10 -2.28
CA ALA A 150 -18.86 -8.24 -1.39
C ALA A 150 -18.06 -9.53 -1.69
N SER A 151 -17.18 -9.53 -2.69
CA SER A 151 -16.30 -10.65 -2.98
C SER A 151 -14.99 -10.51 -2.21
N SER A 152 -14.82 -11.30 -1.15
CA SER A 152 -13.49 -11.72 -0.71
C SER A 152 -12.74 -12.28 -1.93
N THR A 153 -11.50 -11.85 -2.15
CA THR A 153 -10.67 -12.38 -3.22
C THR A 153 -10.43 -13.86 -2.96
N SER A 154 -11.21 -14.73 -3.63
CA SER A 154 -10.97 -16.17 -3.74
C SER A 154 -9.90 -16.49 -4.81
N GLY A 155 -9.23 -15.46 -5.33
CA GLY A 155 -8.16 -15.63 -6.30
C GLY A 155 -7.03 -16.45 -5.68
N THR A 156 -6.66 -17.53 -6.36
CA THR A 156 -5.30 -18.06 -6.29
C THR A 156 -4.37 -16.89 -6.56
N SER A 157 -3.83 -16.29 -5.50
CA SER A 157 -2.57 -15.57 -5.60
C SER A 157 -1.63 -16.55 -6.28
N THR A 158 -1.32 -16.30 -7.55
CA THR A 158 -0.08 -16.80 -8.11
C THR A 158 0.98 -16.13 -7.26
N ALA A 159 1.31 -16.79 -6.16
CA ALA A 159 2.29 -16.35 -5.21
C ALA A 159 3.61 -16.30 -5.98
N LEU A 160 3.91 -15.15 -6.57
CA LEU A 160 5.26 -14.74 -6.85
C LEU A 160 5.91 -14.45 -5.49
N TYR A 161 6.09 -15.53 -4.72
CA TYR A 161 6.92 -15.52 -3.54
C TYR A 161 8.34 -15.48 -4.04
N SER A 162 8.80 -14.27 -4.34
CA SER A 162 10.22 -14.06 -4.54
C SER A 162 10.86 -14.19 -3.16
N ARG A 163 11.40 -15.38 -2.85
CA ARG A 163 12.38 -15.53 -1.77
C ARG A 163 13.56 -14.62 -2.12
N HIS A 164 13.49 -13.37 -1.71
CA HIS A 164 14.65 -12.49 -1.70
C HIS A 164 15.28 -12.55 -0.32
N SER A 165 16.60 -12.68 -0.34
CA SER A 165 17.51 -12.61 0.79
C SER A 165 17.07 -11.51 1.78
N PRO A 166 17.29 -11.66 3.11
CA PRO A 166 16.85 -10.72 4.17
C PRO A 166 17.36 -9.26 4.04
N SER A 167 17.93 -8.89 2.90
CA SER A 167 18.50 -7.59 2.62
C SER A 167 17.52 -6.60 1.99
N THR A 168 16.42 -7.03 1.35
CA THR A 168 15.38 -6.12 0.81
C THR A 168 14.01 -6.81 0.67
N MET A 169 13.05 -6.49 1.55
CA MET A 169 11.64 -6.87 1.37
C MET A 169 10.96 -5.84 0.47
N THR A 170 10.37 -6.29 -0.63
CA THR A 170 9.54 -5.47 -1.53
C THR A 170 8.13 -6.04 -1.58
N CYS A 171 7.11 -5.20 -1.73
CA CYS A 171 5.75 -5.69 -1.99
C CYS A 171 5.69 -6.52 -3.29
N PRO A 172 4.94 -7.64 -3.33
CA PRO A 172 4.76 -8.42 -4.54
C PRO A 172 3.86 -7.65 -5.52
N GLY A 173 4.45 -7.21 -6.64
CA GLY A 173 3.75 -6.48 -7.71
C GLY A 173 2.75 -7.30 -8.52
#